data_AF-A0A1N6FU42-F1
#
_entry.id   AF-A0A1N6FU42-F1
#
_cell.length_a   1.000
_cell.length_b   1.000
_cell.length_c   1.000
_cell.angle_alpha   90.00
_cell.angle_beta   90.00
_cell.angle_gamma   90.00
#
_symmetry.space_group_name_H-M   'P 1'
#
loop_
_entity.id
_entity.type
_entity.pdbx_description
1 polymer ?
#
loop_
_entity_poly.entity_id
_entity_poly.type
_entity_poly.pdbx_seq_one_letter_code
_entity_poly.pdbx_strand_id
1 'polypeptide(L)'
;MTLFATLRRRLATFAEDARGSLSVEAALILPLLCWFYVSAFVWFDAYKTQNVNLKATYTLADMLSRETDPVTETYLKGLKTVYGYLSNTRHPSWMRVTTVNCMSNCDSDSRHLHVDWSYATDGNAVLDHATISGYYDKIPFMAQGDTVILLETYMDYKPLFNAGIPATTFENYVVTRPRFAPQLLYAGAGS
;
A
#
# COMPACT_ATOMS: atom_id res chain seq x y z
N MET A 1 -9.86 68.92 -15.66
CA MET A 1 -10.35 67.67 -16.30
C MET A 1 -9.27 66.94 -17.14
N THR A 2 -7.98 67.31 -17.06
CA THR A 2 -6.91 66.73 -17.91
C THR A 2 -6.11 65.60 -17.24
N LEU A 3 -6.06 65.55 -15.90
CA LEU A 3 -5.33 64.53 -15.14
C LEU A 3 -5.91 63.12 -15.29
N PHE A 4 -7.24 62.99 -15.30
CA PHE A 4 -7.90 61.69 -15.48
C PHE A 4 -7.65 61.10 -16.88
N ALA A 5 -7.58 61.96 -17.89
CA ALA A 5 -7.31 61.54 -19.27
C ALA A 5 -5.85 61.08 -19.46
N THR A 6 -4.89 61.76 -18.82
CA THR A 6 -3.48 61.36 -18.87
C THR A 6 -3.22 60.08 -18.09
N LEU A 7 -3.86 59.90 -16.92
CA LEU A 7 -3.77 58.67 -16.15
C LEU A 7 -4.35 57.47 -16.91
N ARG A 8 -5.53 57.65 -17.53
CA ARG A 8 -6.19 56.62 -18.33
C ARG A 8 -5.36 56.25 -19.57
N ARG A 9 -4.72 57.23 -20.21
CA ARG A 9 -3.85 56.98 -21.35
C ARG A 9 -2.59 56.22 -20.96
N ARG A 10 -1.97 56.55 -19.81
CA ARG A 10 -0.80 55.85 -19.27
C ARG A 10 -1.10 54.39 -18.93
N LEU A 11 -2.25 54.12 -18.32
CA LEU A 11 -2.75 52.76 -18.02
C LEU A 11 -3.05 51.96 -19.31
N ALA A 12 -3.65 52.59 -20.32
CA ALA A 12 -3.89 51.95 -21.61
C ALA A 12 -2.58 51.58 -22.33
N THR A 13 -1.60 52.50 -22.36
CA THR A 13 -0.27 52.19 -22.92
C THR A 13 0.48 51.14 -22.11
N PHE A 14 0.29 51.06 -20.78
CA PHE A 14 0.89 50.01 -19.97
C PHE A 14 0.25 48.64 -20.22
N ALA A 15 -1.06 48.59 -20.49
CA ALA A 15 -1.75 47.37 -20.90
C ALA A 15 -1.37 46.90 -22.31
N GLU A 16 -0.99 47.82 -23.21
CA GLU A 16 -0.48 47.51 -24.56
C GLU A 16 1.03 47.20 -24.58
N ASP A 17 1.78 47.50 -23.51
CA ASP A 17 3.24 47.34 -23.50
C ASP A 17 3.67 45.90 -23.21
N ALA A 18 3.82 45.10 -24.26
CA ALA A 18 4.28 43.71 -24.19
C ALA A 18 5.81 43.56 -23.97
N ARG A 19 6.58 44.65 -23.83
CA ARG A 19 8.07 44.61 -23.77
C ARG A 19 8.65 44.02 -22.48
N GLY A 20 7.81 43.72 -21.48
CA GLY A 20 8.14 42.93 -20.29
C GLY A 20 7.41 41.57 -20.20
N SER A 21 6.64 41.20 -21.24
CA SER A 21 5.73 40.05 -21.25
C SER A 21 6.47 38.74 -20.94
N LEU A 22 7.63 38.51 -21.56
CA LEU A 22 8.37 37.26 -21.41
C LEU A 22 8.85 37.04 -19.97
N SER A 23 9.36 38.08 -19.30
CA SER A 23 9.86 37.98 -17.92
C SER A 23 8.72 37.78 -16.92
N VAL A 24 7.58 38.46 -17.13
CA VAL A 24 6.39 38.32 -16.27
C VAL A 24 5.72 36.95 -16.47
N GLU A 25 5.61 36.51 -17.72
CA GLU A 25 5.10 35.18 -18.09
C GLU A 25 5.99 34.07 -17.50
N ALA A 26 7.31 34.19 -17.63
CA ALA A 26 8.25 33.26 -17.02
C ALA A 26 8.15 33.26 -15.47
N ALA A 27 7.98 34.42 -14.84
CA ALA A 27 7.83 34.52 -13.39
C ALA A 27 6.55 33.84 -12.87
N LEU A 28 5.50 33.75 -13.69
CA LEU A 28 4.26 33.05 -13.37
C LEU A 28 4.32 31.55 -13.69
N ILE A 29 4.89 31.17 -14.84
CA ILE A 29 4.94 29.78 -15.30
C ILE A 29 5.99 28.96 -14.55
N LEU A 30 7.16 29.54 -14.25
CA LEU A 30 8.26 28.84 -13.58
C LEU A 30 7.86 28.19 -12.24
N PRO A 31 7.21 28.88 -11.28
CA PRO A 31 6.81 28.24 -10.02
C PRO A 31 5.79 27.12 -10.25
N LEU A 32 4.90 27.25 -11.25
CA LEU A 32 3.93 26.21 -11.60
C LEU A 32 4.62 24.98 -12.20
N LEU A 33 5.62 25.16 -13.06
CA LEU A 33 6.43 24.06 -13.60
C LEU A 33 7.25 23.36 -12.51
N CYS A 34 7.86 24.14 -11.61
CA CYS A 34 8.58 23.58 -10.46
C CYS A 34 7.64 22.76 -9.56
N TRP A 35 6.44 23.28 -9.29
CA TRP A 35 5.44 22.56 -8.52
C TRP A 35 4.98 21.27 -9.22
N PHE A 36 4.74 21.32 -10.54
CA PHE A 36 4.37 20.14 -11.31
C PHE A 36 5.48 19.10 -11.32
N TYR A 37 6.75 19.51 -11.48
CA TYR A 37 7.90 18.61 -11.45
C TYR A 37 8.03 17.91 -10.09
N VAL A 38 7.98 18.67 -8.99
CA VAL A 38 8.03 18.10 -7.63
C VAL A 38 6.86 17.16 -7.38
N SER A 39 5.66 17.54 -7.82
CA SER A 39 4.45 16.71 -7.70
C SER A 39 4.61 15.41 -8.49
N ALA A 40 4.97 15.47 -9.77
CA ALA A 40 5.17 14.28 -10.60
C ALA A 40 6.21 13.34 -9.99
N PHE A 41 7.31 13.88 -9.43
CA PHE A 41 8.32 13.09 -8.73
C PHE A 41 7.75 12.36 -7.50
N VAL A 42 7.03 13.06 -6.62
CA VAL A 42 6.44 12.46 -5.41
C VAL A 42 5.41 11.38 -5.75
N TRP A 43 4.58 11.62 -6.77
CA TRP A 43 3.59 10.65 -7.23
C TRP A 43 4.23 9.42 -7.86
N PHE A 44 5.26 9.62 -8.69
CA PHE A 44 6.02 8.51 -9.27
C PHE A 44 6.69 7.66 -8.19
N ASP A 45 7.32 8.27 -7.20
CA ASP A 45 7.96 7.57 -6.08
C ASP A 45 6.96 6.76 -5.26
N ALA A 46 5.79 7.34 -4.95
CA ALA A 46 4.72 6.66 -4.23
C ALA A 46 4.23 5.41 -4.99
N TYR A 47 3.88 5.55 -6.27
CA TYR A 47 3.42 4.42 -7.08
C TYR A 47 4.49 3.37 -7.29
N LYS A 48 5.75 3.77 -7.51
CA LYS A 48 6.86 2.84 -7.62
C LYS A 48 7.01 2.03 -6.33
N THR A 49 6.97 2.70 -5.18
CA THR A 49 7.06 2.06 -3.86
C THR A 49 5.90 1.10 -3.62
N GLN A 50 4.66 1.51 -3.93
CA GLN A 50 3.48 0.65 -3.80
C GLN A 50 3.57 -0.59 -4.71
N ASN A 51 4.01 -0.43 -5.97
CA ASN A 51 4.16 -1.56 -6.90
C ASN A 51 5.25 -2.55 -6.45
N VAL A 52 6.37 -2.04 -5.96
CA VAL A 52 7.46 -2.88 -5.43
C VAL A 52 7.00 -3.66 -4.20
N ASN A 53 6.26 -3.01 -3.30
CA ASN A 53 5.64 -3.67 -2.15
C ASN A 53 4.68 -4.78 -2.55
N LEU A 54 3.73 -4.49 -3.45
CA LEU A 54 2.76 -5.47 -3.90
C LEU A 54 3.44 -6.71 -4.53
N LYS A 55 4.48 -6.50 -5.35
CA LYS A 55 5.26 -7.60 -5.95
C LYS A 55 5.99 -8.41 -4.88
N ALA A 56 6.54 -7.75 -3.86
CA ALA A 56 7.16 -8.44 -2.74
C ALA A 56 6.13 -9.31 -2.01
N THR A 57 4.95 -8.76 -1.69
CA THR A 57 3.85 -9.51 -1.06
C THR A 57 3.47 -10.74 -1.88
N TYR A 58 3.25 -10.62 -3.19
CA TYR A 58 2.96 -11.77 -4.05
C TYR A 58 4.07 -12.83 -4.04
N THR A 59 5.34 -12.39 -4.01
CA THR A 59 6.49 -13.31 -3.97
C THR A 59 6.49 -14.12 -2.68
N LEU A 60 6.27 -13.47 -1.53
CA LEU A 60 6.20 -14.15 -0.24
C LEU A 60 4.99 -15.06 -0.12
N ALA A 61 3.84 -14.67 -0.68
CA ALA A 61 2.66 -15.53 -0.75
C ALA A 61 2.93 -16.79 -1.58
N ASP A 62 3.62 -16.66 -2.72
CA ASP A 62 4.01 -17.82 -3.53
C ASP A 62 4.98 -18.74 -2.77
N MET A 63 5.94 -18.18 -2.01
CA MET A 63 6.83 -18.95 -1.13
C MET A 63 6.03 -19.74 -0.09
N LEU A 64 5.15 -19.06 0.66
CA LEU A 64 4.29 -19.69 1.68
C LEU A 64 3.38 -20.77 1.09
N SER A 65 2.84 -20.55 -0.11
CA SER A 65 1.94 -21.51 -0.76
C SER A 65 2.60 -22.85 -1.09
N ARG A 66 3.93 -22.87 -1.21
CA ARG A 66 4.71 -24.06 -1.59
C ARG A 66 5.33 -24.76 -0.38
N GLU A 67 5.16 -24.22 0.81
CA GLU A 67 5.66 -24.83 2.03
C GLU A 67 4.80 -26.04 2.40
N THR A 68 5.45 -27.17 2.67
CA THR A 68 4.79 -28.41 3.09
C THR A 68 4.99 -28.73 4.56
N ASP A 69 6.11 -28.25 5.12
CA ASP A 69 6.43 -28.44 6.53
C ASP A 69 5.80 -27.33 7.38
N PRO A 70 5.53 -27.59 8.68
CA PRO A 70 5.04 -26.55 9.57
C PRO A 70 6.01 -25.36 9.66
N VAL A 71 5.51 -24.15 9.38
CA VAL A 71 6.31 -22.92 9.50
C VAL A 71 6.57 -22.60 10.96
N THR A 72 7.74 -22.03 11.25
CA THR A 72 8.15 -21.63 12.60
C THR A 72 8.15 -20.11 12.73
N GLU A 73 8.18 -19.61 13.96
CA GLU A 73 8.36 -18.18 14.22
C GLU A 73 9.63 -17.63 13.54
N THR A 74 10.72 -18.39 13.58
CA THR A 74 12.00 -18.02 12.96
C THR A 74 11.87 -17.91 11.44
N TYR A 75 11.12 -18.83 10.82
CA TYR A 75 10.82 -18.77 9.38
C TYR A 75 10.06 -17.49 9.02
N LEU A 76 9.01 -17.15 9.78
CA LEU A 76 8.17 -15.97 9.52
C LEU A 76 8.95 -14.66 9.75
N LYS A 77 9.81 -14.61 10.78
CA LYS A 77 10.75 -13.50 10.98
C LYS A 77 11.75 -13.36 9.82
N GLY A 78 12.29 -14.49 9.33
CA GLY A 78 13.14 -14.51 8.15
C GLY A 78 12.41 -14.03 6.89
N LEU A 79 11.14 -14.43 6.73
CA LEU A 79 10.29 -13.99 5.63
C LEU A 79 10.06 -12.47 5.66
N LYS A 80 9.94 -11.87 6.85
CA LYS A 80 9.92 -10.41 7.03
C LYS A 80 11.23 -9.73 6.66
N THR A 81 12.37 -10.36 6.91
CA THR A 81 13.66 -9.86 6.41
C THR A 81 13.70 -9.87 4.89
N VAL A 82 13.22 -10.95 4.25
CA VAL A 82 13.10 -11.03 2.78
C VAL A 82 12.16 -9.96 2.25
N TYR A 83 11.01 -9.73 2.91
CA TYR A 83 10.10 -8.65 2.57
C TYR A 83 10.81 -7.28 2.58
N GLY A 84 11.54 -6.97 3.65
CA GLY A 84 12.28 -5.71 3.76
C GLY A 84 13.33 -5.54 2.67
N TYR A 85 14.00 -6.63 2.29
CA TYR A 85 14.96 -6.65 1.19
C TYR A 85 14.29 -6.40 -0.17
N LEU A 86 13.23 -7.15 -0.50
CA LEU A 86 12.52 -7.06 -1.79
C LEU A 86 11.80 -5.72 -1.96
N SER A 87 11.21 -5.22 -0.88
CA SER A 87 10.51 -3.93 -0.89
C SER A 87 11.47 -2.74 -0.90
N ASN A 88 12.78 -2.97 -0.71
CA ASN A 88 13.80 -1.95 -0.53
C ASN A 88 13.36 -0.89 0.51
N THR A 89 12.74 -1.35 1.59
CA THR A 89 12.09 -0.46 2.54
C THR A 89 13.11 0.39 3.28
N ARG A 90 12.94 1.71 3.19
CA ARG A 90 13.60 2.67 4.10
C ARG A 90 12.74 2.99 5.32
N HIS A 91 11.55 2.39 5.38
CA HIS A 91 10.53 2.71 6.36
C HIS A 91 10.19 1.49 7.24
N PRO A 92 9.63 1.72 8.44
CA PRO A 92 9.07 0.65 9.24
C PRO A 92 8.06 -0.16 8.42
N SER A 93 8.20 -1.47 8.50
CA SER A 93 7.33 -2.40 7.79
C SER A 93 7.18 -3.68 8.58
N TRP A 94 6.01 -4.27 8.48
CA TRP A 94 5.66 -5.51 9.16
C TRP A 94 4.75 -6.34 8.27
N MET A 95 4.61 -7.62 8.59
CA MET A 95 3.74 -8.53 7.87
C MET A 95 2.95 -9.41 8.82
N ARG A 96 1.80 -9.88 8.35
CA ARG A 96 0.97 -10.87 9.03
C ARG A 96 0.62 -11.98 8.08
N VAL A 97 0.77 -13.21 8.56
CA VAL A 97 0.38 -14.43 7.86
C VAL A 97 -0.73 -15.07 8.66
N THR A 98 -1.84 -15.34 7.99
CA THR A 98 -3.00 -15.97 8.60
C THR A 98 -3.46 -17.11 7.73
N THR A 99 -3.70 -18.28 8.31
CA THR A 99 -4.37 -19.38 7.62
C THR A 99 -5.84 -19.35 7.98
N VAL A 100 -6.69 -19.34 6.95
CA VAL A 100 -8.15 -19.22 7.09
C VAL A 100 -8.83 -20.37 6.39
N ASN A 101 -9.70 -21.07 7.11
CA ASN A 101 -10.57 -22.11 6.60
C ASN A 101 -12.02 -21.60 6.50
N CYS A 102 -12.77 -22.00 5.48
CA CYS A 102 -14.21 -21.74 5.46
C CYS A 102 -15.01 -22.95 5.93
N MET A 103 -15.71 -22.81 7.07
CA MET A 103 -16.44 -23.93 7.69
C MET A 103 -17.86 -24.13 7.13
N SER A 104 -18.58 -23.05 6.82
CA SER A 104 -19.98 -23.10 6.36
C SER A 104 -20.40 -21.81 5.64
N ASN A 105 -21.49 -21.87 4.87
CA ASN A 105 -22.05 -20.75 4.09
C ASN A 105 -21.04 -20.06 3.14
N CYS A 106 -20.07 -20.82 2.62
CA CYS A 106 -18.88 -20.30 1.93
C CYS A 106 -19.12 -19.65 0.56
N ASP A 107 -20.36 -19.73 0.06
CA ASP A 107 -20.87 -19.18 -1.17
C ASP A 107 -21.67 -17.87 -0.99
N SER A 108 -21.73 -17.33 0.23
CA SER A 108 -22.47 -16.11 0.56
C SER A 108 -21.75 -15.24 1.60
N ASP A 109 -22.24 -14.01 1.78
CA ASP A 109 -21.69 -13.07 2.77
C ASP A 109 -21.94 -13.50 4.23
N SER A 110 -22.77 -14.53 4.46
CA SER A 110 -22.97 -15.16 5.77
C SER A 110 -21.99 -16.31 6.06
N ARG A 111 -20.92 -16.41 5.27
CA ARG A 111 -19.84 -17.38 5.46
C ARG A 111 -19.25 -17.35 6.86
N HIS A 112 -18.91 -18.54 7.35
CA HIS A 112 -18.22 -18.73 8.62
C HIS A 112 -16.75 -19.05 8.34
N LEU A 113 -15.92 -18.01 8.46
CA LEU A 113 -14.47 -18.14 8.35
C LEU A 113 -13.87 -18.48 9.71
N HIS A 114 -12.97 -19.45 9.72
CA HIS A 114 -12.18 -19.86 10.87
C HIS A 114 -10.72 -19.53 10.63
N VAL A 115 -10.08 -18.95 11.63
CA VAL A 115 -8.64 -18.67 11.60
C VAL A 115 -7.93 -19.84 12.28
N ASP A 116 -7.24 -20.66 11.49
CA ASP A 116 -6.51 -21.82 12.04
C ASP A 116 -5.32 -21.35 12.89
N TRP A 117 -4.60 -20.34 12.39
CA TRP A 117 -3.58 -19.62 13.13
C TRP A 117 -3.27 -18.29 12.43
N SER A 118 -2.74 -17.34 13.19
CA SER A 118 -2.23 -16.07 12.68
C SER A 118 -0.95 -15.70 13.40
N TYR A 119 0.00 -15.14 12.64
CA TYR A 119 1.25 -14.61 13.17
C TYR A 119 1.53 -13.25 12.56
N ALA A 120 1.77 -12.26 13.41
CA ALA A 120 2.14 -10.91 13.04
C ALA A 120 3.55 -10.58 13.53
N THR A 121 4.34 -9.94 12.69
CA THR A 121 5.72 -9.55 13.05
C THR A 121 5.73 -8.28 13.90
N ASP A 122 6.85 -8.06 14.59
CA ASP A 122 7.13 -6.83 15.34
C ASP A 122 6.09 -6.51 16.45
N GLY A 123 5.39 -7.54 16.96
CA GLY A 123 4.43 -7.41 18.05
C GLY A 123 3.08 -6.80 17.67
N ASN A 124 2.78 -6.73 16.37
CA ASN A 124 1.47 -6.28 15.87
C ASN A 124 0.36 -7.28 16.21
N ALA A 125 -0.90 -6.84 16.10
CA ALA A 125 -2.05 -7.68 16.41
C ALA A 125 -2.18 -8.83 15.41
N VAL A 126 -2.39 -10.04 15.93
CA VAL A 126 -2.76 -11.21 15.12
C VAL A 126 -4.23 -11.13 14.73
N LEU A 127 -4.61 -11.87 13.67
CA LEU A 127 -6.00 -12.03 13.28
C LEU A 127 -6.62 -13.19 14.06
N ASP A 128 -7.85 -13.03 14.52
CA ASP A 128 -8.57 -14.03 15.31
C ASP A 128 -10.02 -14.20 14.83
N HIS A 129 -10.77 -15.08 15.48
CA HIS A 129 -12.17 -15.34 15.13
C HIS A 129 -13.10 -14.13 15.35
N ALA A 130 -12.74 -13.20 16.23
CA ALA A 130 -13.55 -12.01 16.49
C ALA A 130 -13.36 -10.97 15.38
N THR A 131 -12.16 -10.90 14.82
CA THR A 131 -11.73 -9.85 13.88
C THR A 131 -11.79 -10.28 12.40
N ILE A 132 -11.84 -11.58 12.10
CA ILE A 132 -11.90 -12.11 10.72
C ILE A 132 -13.11 -11.61 9.92
N SER A 133 -14.20 -11.23 10.59
CA SER A 133 -15.41 -10.69 9.94
C SER A 133 -15.12 -9.42 9.12
N GLY A 134 -14.14 -8.61 9.54
CA GLY A 134 -13.69 -7.42 8.81
C GLY A 134 -12.97 -7.72 7.48
N TYR A 135 -12.64 -8.98 7.21
CA TYR A 135 -11.89 -9.41 6.02
C TYR A 135 -12.80 -10.04 4.97
N TYR A 136 -14.12 -9.94 5.14
CA TYR A 136 -15.06 -10.54 4.20
C TYR A 136 -14.99 -9.90 2.80
N ASP A 137 -14.60 -8.64 2.68
CA ASP A 137 -14.42 -8.02 1.36
C ASP A 137 -13.06 -8.36 0.71
N LYS A 138 -12.15 -9.01 1.45
CA LYS A 138 -10.78 -9.31 1.02
C LYS A 138 -10.57 -10.77 0.64
N ILE A 139 -11.28 -11.67 1.31
CA ILE A 139 -11.19 -13.12 1.07
C ILE A 139 -12.22 -13.50 0.00
N PRO A 140 -11.86 -14.15 -1.11
CA PRO A 140 -12.83 -14.60 -2.11
C PRO A 140 -13.75 -15.71 -1.55
N PHE A 141 -14.88 -16.00 -2.21
CA PHE A 141 -15.66 -17.19 -1.89
C PHE A 141 -14.84 -18.46 -2.16
N MET A 142 -15.00 -19.46 -1.29
CA MET A 142 -14.20 -20.69 -1.28
C MET A 142 -15.12 -21.90 -1.13
N ALA A 143 -14.64 -23.10 -1.40
CA ALA A 143 -15.42 -24.29 -1.10
C ALA A 143 -15.47 -24.51 0.43
N GLN A 144 -16.51 -25.19 0.90
CA GLN A 144 -16.57 -25.57 2.31
C GLN A 144 -15.43 -26.54 2.64
N GLY A 145 -14.73 -26.28 3.74
CA GLY A 145 -13.54 -27.02 4.17
C GLY A 145 -12.25 -26.61 3.45
N ASP A 146 -12.32 -25.67 2.49
CA ASP A 146 -11.13 -25.15 1.79
C ASP A 146 -10.35 -24.17 2.66
N THR A 147 -9.04 -24.18 2.52
CA THR A 147 -8.11 -23.38 3.31
C THR A 147 -7.28 -22.45 2.42
N VAL A 148 -7.15 -21.21 2.83
CA VAL A 148 -6.30 -20.20 2.19
C VAL A 148 -5.32 -19.59 3.16
N ILE A 149 -4.22 -19.11 2.62
CA ILE A 149 -3.23 -18.28 3.31
C ILE A 149 -3.53 -16.84 2.92
N LEU A 150 -3.86 -16.01 3.91
CA LEU A 150 -3.93 -14.56 3.82
C LEU A 150 -2.59 -13.99 4.26
N LEU A 151 -1.86 -13.40 3.32
CA LEU A 151 -0.66 -12.62 3.59
C LEU A 151 -0.98 -11.13 3.52
N GLU A 152 -0.60 -10.43 4.57
CA GLU A 152 -0.79 -9.00 4.74
C GLU A 152 0.57 -8.35 4.97
N THR A 153 0.82 -7.25 4.28
CA THR A 153 2.07 -6.49 4.44
C THR A 153 1.75 -5.02 4.60
N TYR A 154 2.44 -4.39 5.53
CA TYR A 154 2.24 -3.00 5.91
C TYR A 154 3.57 -2.27 5.80
N MET A 155 3.55 -1.08 5.20
CA MET A 155 4.71 -0.21 5.11
C MET A 155 4.31 1.24 5.32
N ASP A 156 4.96 1.92 6.26
CA ASP A 156 4.77 3.35 6.40
C ASP A 156 5.44 4.08 5.23
N TYR A 157 4.71 4.93 4.53
CA TYR A 157 5.24 5.74 3.44
C TYR A 157 5.20 7.21 3.83
N LYS A 158 6.37 7.85 3.79
CA LYS A 158 6.52 9.29 4.04
C LYS A 158 7.15 9.97 2.83
N PRO A 159 6.39 10.78 2.07
CA PRO A 159 6.94 11.48 0.91
C PRO A 159 7.93 12.57 1.35
N LEU A 160 8.91 12.83 0.47
CA LEU A 160 9.95 13.85 0.72
C LEU A 160 9.40 15.28 0.72
N PHE A 161 8.34 15.53 -0.05
CA PHE A 161 7.68 16.84 -0.16
C PHE A 161 6.18 16.68 -0.02
N ASN A 162 5.52 17.70 0.54
CA ASN A 162 4.06 17.77 0.56
C ASN A 162 3.54 18.22 -0.80
N ALA A 163 3.32 17.25 -1.69
CA ALA A 163 2.90 17.47 -3.07
C ALA A 163 1.68 16.62 -3.45
N GLY A 164 0.67 16.61 -2.58
CA GLY A 164 -0.63 15.98 -2.83
C GLY A 164 -0.78 14.53 -2.34
N ILE A 165 0.30 13.90 -1.87
CA ILE A 165 0.23 12.60 -1.18
C ILE A 165 0.61 12.83 0.29
N PRO A 166 -0.29 12.57 1.25
CA PRO A 166 0.05 12.63 2.67
C PRO A 166 0.89 11.40 3.08
N ALA A 167 1.54 11.49 4.24
CA ALA A 167 2.10 10.28 4.86
C ALA A 167 0.97 9.29 5.16
N THR A 168 1.16 8.03 4.79
CA THR A 168 0.15 6.99 4.90
C THR A 168 0.82 5.62 5.01
N THR A 169 0.06 4.59 5.38
CA THR A 169 0.57 3.20 5.40
C THR A 169 0.07 2.50 4.15
N PHE A 170 1.00 1.94 3.37
CA PHE A 170 0.67 1.06 2.26
C PHE A 170 0.38 -0.33 2.79
N GLU A 171 -0.84 -0.79 2.55
CA GLU A 171 -1.34 -2.10 2.94
C GLU A 171 -1.57 -2.95 1.69
N ASN A 172 -1.04 -4.16 1.67
CA ASN A 172 -1.31 -5.11 0.59
C ASN A 172 -1.84 -6.41 1.18
N TYR A 173 -2.86 -6.96 0.52
CA TYR A 173 -3.55 -8.19 0.90
C TYR A 173 -3.43 -9.17 -0.26
N VAL A 174 -2.82 -10.32 -0.02
CA VAL A 174 -2.72 -11.40 -1.01
C VAL A 174 -3.27 -12.67 -0.39
N VAL A 175 -4.29 -13.23 -1.06
CA VAL A 175 -4.87 -14.52 -0.68
C VAL A 175 -4.38 -15.56 -1.67
N THR A 176 -3.82 -16.65 -1.16
CA THR A 176 -3.38 -17.79 -1.98
C THR A 176 -3.76 -19.11 -1.34
N ARG A 177 -4.02 -20.12 -2.16
CA ARG A 177 -4.16 -21.49 -1.68
C ARG A 177 -2.79 -22.14 -1.50
N PRO A 178 -2.60 -22.98 -0.47
CA PRO A 178 -1.52 -23.96 -0.45
C PRO A 178 -1.51 -24.81 -1.74
N ARG A 179 -0.34 -25.07 -2.30
CA ARG A 179 -0.17 -25.80 -3.57
C ARG A 179 0.17 -27.27 -3.38
N PHE A 180 0.93 -27.60 -2.34
CA PHE A 180 1.49 -28.94 -2.14
C PHE A 180 1.00 -29.64 -0.87
N ALA A 181 0.34 -28.91 0.02
CA ALA A 181 -0.26 -29.42 1.25
C ALA A 181 -1.73 -28.94 1.34
N PRO A 182 -2.60 -29.61 2.10
CA PRO A 182 -3.98 -29.16 2.29
C PRO A 182 -4.08 -27.85 3.09
N GLN A 183 -3.11 -27.59 3.98
CA GLN A 183 -3.03 -26.36 4.77
C GLN A 183 -1.58 -26.04 5.12
N LEU A 184 -1.31 -24.77 5.38
CA LEU A 184 -0.05 -24.33 5.97
C LEU A 184 -0.16 -24.47 7.50
N LEU A 185 0.72 -25.25 8.12
CA LEU A 185 0.72 -25.46 9.56
C LEU A 185 1.72 -24.52 10.25
N TYR A 186 1.46 -24.16 11.51
CA TYR A 186 2.38 -23.37 12.34
C TYR A 186 2.86 -24.17 13.55
N ALA A 187 4.18 -24.34 13.66
CA ALA A 187 4.84 -25.10 14.72
C ALA A 187 4.85 -24.40 16.09
N GLY A 188 4.28 -23.19 16.20
CA GLY A 188 4.13 -22.46 17.46
C GLY A 188 2.70 -22.41 18.00
N ALA A 189 1.73 -23.06 17.34
CA ALA A 189 0.37 -23.19 17.85
C ALA A 189 0.33 -24.31 18.92
N GLY A 190 0.79 -23.97 20.12
CA GLY A 190 0.95 -24.90 21.23
C GLY A 190 1.20 -24.21 22.56
N SER A 191 0.28 -23.36 22.99
CA SER A 191 -0.11 -23.18 24.41
C SER A 191 -1.46 -22.47 24.50
#